data_AF-A0A895AR63-F1
#
_entry.id   AF-A0A895AR63-F1
#
_cell.length_a   1.000
_cell.length_b   1.000
_cell.length_c   1.000
_cell.angle_alpha   90.00
_cell.angle_beta   90.00
_cell.angle_gamma   90.00
#
_symmetry.space_group_name_H-M   'P 1'
#
loop_
_entity.id
_entity.type
_entity.pdbx_description
1 polymer ?
#
loop_
_entity_poly.entity_id
_entity_poly.type
_entity_poly.pdbx_seq_one_letter_code
_entity_poly.pdbx_strand_id
1 'polypeptide(L)'
;AYPSPLNYNNFPKSCCTSINEVICHGIPDQRVLLDGDILNIDVSLYHEGYHADLNETYYIGDKAKANPDSVRVVEAARECLEESIKAVKPGTLIRE
;
A
#
# COMPACT_ATOMS: atom_id res chain seq x y z
N ALA A 1 -16.44 -6.85 10.05
CA ALA A 1 -15.88 -5.50 9.84
C ALA A 1 -16.45 -4.93 8.54
N TYR A 2 -16.45 -3.61 8.39
CA TYR A 2 -16.83 -2.91 7.15
C TYR A 2 -15.56 -2.41 6.44
N PRO A 3 -15.42 -2.53 5.11
CA PRO A 3 -14.25 -2.01 4.40
C PRO A 3 -14.30 -0.49 4.37
N SER A 4 -13.44 0.19 5.13
CA SER A 4 -13.49 1.65 5.30
C SER A 4 -13.44 2.44 3.98
N PRO A 5 -12.67 2.02 2.94
CA PRO A 5 -12.64 2.75 1.67
C PRO A 5 -13.99 2.79 0.95
N LEU A 6 -14.85 1.79 1.15
CA LEU A 6 -16.10 1.70 0.41
C LEU A 6 -17.01 2.89 0.76
N ASN A 7 -17.44 3.63 -0.26
CA ASN A 7 -18.28 4.82 -0.16
C ASN A 7 -17.65 6.00 0.63
N TYR A 8 -16.40 5.91 1.07
CA TYR A 8 -15.68 7.06 1.63
C TYR A 8 -15.47 8.08 0.52
N ASN A 9 -16.11 9.26 0.63
CA ASN A 9 -16.17 10.26 -0.45
C ASN A 9 -16.61 9.68 -1.81
N ASN A 10 -17.56 8.73 -1.81
CA ASN A 10 -18.04 8.00 -2.98
C ASN A 10 -16.99 7.11 -3.66
N PHE A 11 -15.90 6.74 -2.98
CA PHE A 11 -14.94 5.79 -3.51
C PHE A 11 -15.62 4.42 -3.75
N PRO A 12 -15.47 3.79 -4.93
CA PRO A 12 -16.41 2.75 -5.38
C PRO A 12 -16.03 1.33 -4.96
N LYS A 13 -14.90 1.12 -4.28
CA LYS A 13 -14.34 -0.21 -3.98
C LYS A 13 -13.93 -0.34 -2.51
N SER A 14 -13.68 -1.56 -2.10
CA SER A 14 -13.41 -1.93 -0.70
C SER A 14 -11.93 -1.85 -0.30
N CYS A 15 -11.04 -1.62 -1.26
CA CYS A 15 -9.60 -1.46 -1.11
C CYS A 15 -9.06 -0.63 -2.28
N CYS A 16 -7.80 -0.19 -2.18
CA CYS A 16 -7.09 0.42 -3.31
C CYS A 16 -6.08 -0.59 -3.88
N THR A 17 -5.91 -0.57 -5.20
CA THR A 17 -4.91 -1.37 -5.92
C THR A 17 -4.09 -0.44 -6.82
N SER A 18 -2.87 -0.12 -6.41
CA SER A 18 -2.03 0.89 -7.05
C SER A 18 -0.86 0.21 -7.75
N ILE A 19 -0.97 0.10 -9.06
CA ILE A 19 -0.02 -0.66 -9.88
C ILE A 19 1.02 0.26 -10.53
N ASN A 20 2.28 -0.17 -10.51
CA ASN A 20 3.40 0.48 -11.18
C ASN A 20 3.49 2.00 -10.88
N GLU A 21 3.18 2.85 -11.85
CA GLU A 21 3.25 4.32 -11.74
C GLU A 21 2.12 4.94 -10.90
N VAL A 22 1.07 4.18 -10.57
CA VAL A 22 -0.02 4.65 -9.72
C VAL A 22 0.49 4.75 -8.29
N ILE A 23 0.61 5.98 -7.78
CA ILE A 23 1.17 6.26 -6.45
C ILE A 23 0.28 5.70 -5.33
N CYS A 24 -1.02 6.02 -5.35
CA CYS A 24 -1.99 5.56 -4.36
C CYS A 24 -3.42 5.65 -4.91
N HIS A 25 -4.39 5.09 -4.17
CA HIS A 25 -5.82 5.15 -4.47
C HIS A 25 -6.22 4.64 -5.87
N GLY A 26 -5.44 3.73 -6.45
CA GLY A 26 -5.87 3.04 -7.67
C GLY A 26 -7.19 2.30 -7.42
N ILE A 27 -8.16 2.46 -8.33
CA ILE A 27 -9.48 1.83 -8.22
C ILE A 27 -9.38 0.42 -8.81
N PRO A 28 -9.67 -0.65 -8.03
CA PRO A 28 -9.73 -2.01 -8.58
C PRO A 28 -10.66 -2.11 -9.80
N ASP A 29 -10.11 -2.56 -10.92
CA ASP A 29 -10.80 -2.67 -12.21
C ASP A 29 -10.64 -4.07 -12.85
N GLN A 30 -10.73 -4.17 -14.18
CA GLN A 30 -10.59 -5.44 -14.93
C GLN A 30 -9.18 -5.67 -15.49
N ARG A 31 -8.20 -4.81 -15.20
CA ARG A 31 -6.82 -4.98 -15.68
C ARG A 31 -6.24 -6.27 -15.10
N VAL A 32 -5.79 -7.15 -15.99
CA VAL A 32 -5.05 -8.35 -15.60
C VAL A 32 -3.64 -7.95 -15.18
N LEU A 33 -3.17 -8.47 -14.04
CA LEU A 33 -1.80 -8.29 -13.57
C LEU A 33 -0.84 -9.10 -14.44
N LEU A 34 0.33 -8.53 -14.74
CA LEU A 34 1.34 -9.14 -15.61
C LEU A 34 2.61 -9.45 -14.82
N ASP A 35 3.28 -10.53 -15.20
CA ASP A 35 4.61 -10.85 -14.71
C ASP A 35 5.60 -9.71 -15.05
N GLY A 36 6.08 -9.01 -14.02
CA GLY A 36 6.84 -7.77 -14.13
C GLY A 36 6.22 -6.57 -13.42
N ASP A 37 4.92 -6.61 -13.09
CA ASP A 37 4.24 -5.55 -12.35
C ASP A 37 4.67 -5.53 -10.87
N ILE A 38 4.65 -4.33 -10.26
CA ILE A 38 4.56 -4.17 -8.80
C ILE A 38 3.18 -3.61 -8.44
N LEU A 39 2.58 -4.10 -7.36
CA LEU A 39 1.23 -3.74 -6.96
C LEU A 39 1.18 -3.44 -5.46
N ASN A 40 0.79 -2.23 -5.11
CA ASN A 40 0.38 -1.90 -3.75
C ASN A 40 -1.09 -2.29 -3.53
N ILE A 41 -1.37 -2.97 -2.41
CA ILE A 41 -2.74 -3.25 -1.95
C ILE A 41 -2.94 -2.55 -0.61
N ASP A 42 -3.92 -1.66 -0.56
CA ASP A 42 -4.24 -0.84 0.60
C ASP A 42 -5.56 -1.29 1.24
N VAL A 43 -5.50 -1.64 2.52
CA VAL A 43 -6.58 -2.25 3.26
C VAL A 43 -6.85 -1.45 4.53
N SER A 44 -8.08 -0.97 4.64
CA SER A 44 -8.57 -0.38 5.87
C SER A 44 -9.90 -1.01 6.29
N LEU A 45 -10.03 -1.32 7.58
CA LEU A 45 -11.21 -1.98 8.16
C LEU A 45 -11.83 -1.11 9.25
N TYR A 46 -13.14 -1.00 9.24
CA TYR A 46 -13.93 -0.50 10.35
C TYR A 46 -14.47 -1.66 11.18
N HIS A 47 -14.11 -1.70 12.46
CA HIS A 47 -14.51 -2.74 13.39
C HIS A 47 -14.75 -2.13 14.77
N GLU A 48 -15.93 -2.40 15.34
CA GLU A 48 -16.30 -1.99 16.71
C GLU A 48 -16.08 -0.49 17.02
N GLY A 49 -16.28 0.40 16.04
CA GLY A 49 -16.10 1.84 16.22
C GLY A 49 -14.71 2.37 15.84
N TYR A 50 -13.77 1.50 15.47
CA TYR A 50 -12.39 1.87 15.15
C TYR A 50 -12.02 1.52 13.71
N HIS A 51 -11.11 2.32 13.14
CA HIS A 51 -10.49 2.03 11.86
C HIS A 51 -9.07 1.50 12.07
N ALA A 52 -8.72 0.46 11.32
CA ALA A 52 -7.34 0.02 11.11
C ALA A 52 -6.95 0.28 9.65
N ASP A 53 -5.68 0.55 9.39
CA ASP A 53 -5.17 0.94 8.07
C ASP A 53 -3.74 0.41 7.87
N LEU A 54 -3.50 -0.29 6.75
CA LEU A 54 -2.18 -0.77 6.34
C LEU A 54 -2.14 -1.06 4.84
N ASN A 55 -0.95 -1.02 4.26
CA ASN A 55 -0.71 -1.44 2.88
C ASN A 55 0.69 -2.02 2.71
N GLU A 56 0.88 -2.78 1.63
CA GLU A 56 2.19 -3.28 1.20
C GLU A 56 2.25 -3.35 -0.33
N THR A 57 3.46 -3.25 -0.87
CA THR A 57 3.75 -3.44 -2.29
C THR A 57 4.31 -4.83 -2.56
N TYR A 58 3.70 -5.53 -3.51
CA TYR A 58 4.02 -6.91 -3.89
C TYR A 58 4.60 -6.99 -5.30
N TYR A 59 5.48 -7.97 -5.51
CA TYR A 59 6.00 -8.34 -6.83
C TYR A 59 5.04 -9.29 -7.53
N ILE A 60 4.63 -8.97 -8.76
CA ILE A 60 3.83 -9.88 -9.58
C ILE A 60 4.76 -10.67 -10.49
N GLY A 61 4.94 -11.96 -10.18
CA GLY A 61 5.77 -12.88 -10.95
C GLY A 61 7.28 -12.69 -10.76
N ASP A 62 8.06 -13.58 -11.40
CA ASP A 62 9.51 -13.64 -11.24
C ASP A 62 10.23 -12.46 -11.90
N LYS A 63 9.68 -11.88 -12.98
CA LYS A 63 10.28 -10.72 -13.66
C LYS A 63 10.29 -9.48 -12.79
N ALA A 64 9.24 -9.27 -11.98
CA ALA A 64 9.18 -8.13 -11.05
C ALA A 64 10.28 -8.23 -10.01
N LYS A 65 10.52 -9.43 -9.48
CA LYS A 65 11.59 -9.70 -8.49
C LYS A 65 12.99 -9.69 -9.12
N ALA A 66 13.10 -10.06 -10.40
CA ALA A 66 14.36 -10.01 -11.13
C ALA A 66 14.73 -8.60 -11.63
N ASN A 67 13.80 -7.65 -11.61
CA ASN A 67 14.05 -6.26 -12.00
C ASN A 67 14.70 -5.48 -10.84
N PRO A 68 15.97 -5.05 -10.96
CA PRO A 68 16.66 -4.35 -9.88
C PRO A 68 15.99 -3.03 -9.49
N ASP A 69 15.33 -2.34 -10.40
CA ASP A 69 14.70 -1.05 -10.09
C ASP A 69 13.38 -1.23 -9.33
N SER A 70 12.59 -2.24 -9.70
CA SER A 70 11.39 -2.65 -8.95
C SER A 70 11.75 -3.08 -7.53
N VAL A 71 12.80 -3.89 -7.36
CA VAL A 71 13.26 -4.30 -6.03
C VAL A 71 13.75 -3.10 -5.23
N ARG A 72 14.57 -2.24 -5.84
CA ARG A 72 15.13 -1.07 -5.15
C ARG A 72 14.05 -0.15 -4.61
N VAL A 73 13.01 0.17 -5.40
CA VAL A 73 11.95 1.06 -4.93
C VAL A 73 11.08 0.43 -3.84
N VAL A 74 10.75 -0.87 -3.96
CA VAL A 74 9.91 -1.57 -2.98
C VAL A 74 10.64 -1.76 -1.66
N GLU A 75 11.89 -2.22 -1.69
CA GLU A 75 12.67 -2.44 -0.48
C GLU A 75 13.07 -1.12 0.19
N ALA A 76 13.48 -0.10 -0.57
CA ALA A 76 13.80 1.21 0.02
C ALA A 76 12.58 1.84 0.71
N ALA A 77 11.38 1.74 0.12
CA ALA A 77 10.16 2.24 0.76
C ALA A 77 9.85 1.49 2.07
N ARG A 78 10.05 0.17 2.09
CA ARG A 78 9.86 -0.66 3.29
C ARG A 78 10.87 -0.31 4.39
N GLU A 79 12.15 -0.17 4.03
CA GLU A 79 13.22 0.21 4.96
C GLU A 79 12.96 1.62 5.54
N CYS A 80 12.58 2.59 4.72
CA CYS A 80 12.23 3.93 5.19
C CYS A 80 11.11 3.90 6.23
N LEU A 81 10.03 3.15 5.97
CA LEU A 81 8.93 2.99 6.92
C LEU A 81 9.40 2.35 8.23
N GLU A 82 10.20 1.29 8.15
CA GLU A 82 10.71 0.59 9.33
C GLU A 82 11.61 1.48 10.20
N GLU A 83 12.52 2.24 9.59
CA GLU A 83 13.39 3.18 10.30
C GLU A 83 12.59 4.32 10.96
N SER A 84 11.58 4.87 10.27
CA SER A 84 10.70 5.87 10.87
C SER A 84 9.92 5.31 12.07
N ILE A 85 9.41 4.07 11.98
CA ILE A 85 8.71 3.42 13.10
C ILE A 85 9.64 3.26 14.31
N LYS A 86 10.92 2.90 14.11
CA LYS A 86 11.91 2.78 15.20
C LYS A 86 12.13 4.09 15.97
N ALA A 87 11.92 5.25 15.33
CA ALA A 87 12.05 6.56 15.97
C ALA A 87 10.83 6.97 16.83
N VAL A 88 9.68 6.29 16.67
CA VAL A 88 8.42 6.64 17.35
C VAL A 88 8.49 6.34 18.85
N LYS A 89 8.39 7.39 19.66
CA LYS A 89 8.26 7.31 21.12
C LYS A 89 7.63 8.60 21.68
N PRO A 90 7.09 8.60 22.91
CA PRO A 90 6.55 9.82 23.53
C PRO A 90 7.56 10.98 23.49
N GLY A 91 7.14 12.12 22.96
CA GLY A 91 7.96 13.33 22.84
C GLY A 91 8.70 13.49 21.50
N THR A 92 8.75 12.47 20.62
CA THR A 92 9.23 12.64 19.24
C THR A 92 8.27 13.56 18.47
N LEU A 93 8.79 14.53 17.72
CA LEU A 93 7.98 15.40 16.88
C LEU A 93 7.55 14.66 15.60
N ILE A 94 6.32 14.88 15.13
CA ILE A 94 5.82 14.26 13.87
C ILE A 94 6.67 14.67 12.65
N ARG A 95 7.33 15.83 12.71
CA ARG A 95 8.16 16.37 11.63
C ARG A 95 9.61 15.87 11.64
N GLU A 96 9.97 15.05 12.62
CA GLU A 96 11.29 14.40 12.75
C GLU A 96 11.26 13.07 12.01
#